data_AF-A0A151ZGQ5-F1
#
_entry.id   AF-A0A151ZGQ5-F1
#
_cell.length_a   1.000
_cell.length_b   1.000
_cell.length_c   1.000
_cell.angle_alpha   90.00
_cell.angle_beta   90.00
_cell.angle_gamma   90.00
#
_symmetry.space_group_name_H-M   'P 1'
#
loop_
_entity.id
_entity.type
_entity.pdbx_description
1 polymer ?
#
loop_
_entity_poly.entity_id
_entity_poly.type
_entity_poly.pdbx_seq_one_letter_code
_entity_poly.pdbx_strand_id
1 'polypeptide(L)'
;MEKCTKTQHINPIIIVYCVDCKQGLCEKCLPDHEIHKLDEIHRVHQVALESHRKKLKKNLKNLLKFSQQNKAEYKEIEDTYEKQIEKITSKFRELHDQLHIQEVSLKRELKSYYEENTETYVTSLSAIDMEIKEVQDAKKHYKKLIKENNNTINNINNNNNNEEIEIDPHIFENLDLVENYVKRDGIRKSIYYHKYEAKTPEVDYSMIGLVNKSYYQQYLYKLHNEIKEMVRINLETSKKDVFVFTERHFKENSYFIHHTTAGNYFYCFYNNSRYRRTQIEPFESHPWKMVVFHQRDYLLVSIVFDNRKTIYFLGSYREGDRNFYDLLSININDTTDTKMVWSGSNLTLNTKYNFKLVIDIKGENIYVLGFDVQLLYTIYHIPLGNLNGILECYKIKSNVTVDCFDGVDKIYILSNRPELSFISYSISERKLANLPPPNIDPKHYRMEFKFLYDNYSSLVMHYVSKNSNPEFNYLHKYNINQKSWAKSLIIDNQIN
;
A
#
# COMPACT_ATOMS: atom_id res chain seq x y z
N MET A 1 -26.12 93.38 49.97
CA MET A 1 -25.81 93.58 48.54
C MET A 1 -25.37 92.24 47.98
N GLU A 2 -26.20 91.61 47.17
CA GLU A 2 -25.81 90.38 46.47
C GLU A 2 -24.68 90.71 45.48
N LYS A 3 -23.63 89.87 45.44
CA LYS A 3 -22.54 89.97 44.46
C LYS A 3 -22.76 88.93 43.38
N CYS A 4 -22.48 89.26 42.12
CA CYS A 4 -22.51 88.28 41.03
C CYS A 4 -21.53 87.15 41.38
N THR A 5 -21.95 85.90 41.14
CA THR A 5 -21.09 84.73 41.29
C THR A 5 -20.66 84.24 39.90
N LYS A 6 -19.61 83.42 39.82
CA LYS A 6 -19.09 82.89 38.54
C LYS A 6 -20.13 82.14 37.70
N THR A 7 -21.21 81.67 38.31
CA THR A 7 -22.27 80.88 37.64
C THR A 7 -23.61 81.58 37.60
N GLN A 8 -23.77 82.73 38.29
CA GLN A 8 -25.06 83.41 38.41
C GLN A 8 -24.87 84.93 38.49
N HIS A 9 -25.27 85.61 37.43
CA HIS A 9 -25.25 87.07 37.34
C HIS A 9 -26.59 87.64 37.83
N ILE A 10 -26.53 88.75 38.57
CA ILE A 10 -27.70 89.40 39.18
C ILE A 10 -28.61 90.05 38.13
N ASN A 11 -28.02 90.53 37.02
CA ASN A 11 -28.78 91.02 35.88
C ASN A 11 -28.66 89.98 34.75
N PRO A 12 -29.76 89.37 34.27
CA PRO A 12 -29.71 88.31 33.26
C PRO A 12 -29.31 88.82 31.87
N ILE A 13 -29.27 90.13 31.66
CA ILE A 13 -28.85 90.74 30.41
C ILE A 13 -27.32 90.72 30.33
N ILE A 14 -26.81 89.80 29.52
CA ILE A 14 -25.40 89.72 29.16
C ILE A 14 -25.15 90.71 28.02
N ILE A 15 -24.25 91.66 28.24
CA ILE A 15 -24.00 92.77 27.30
C ILE A 15 -22.84 92.43 26.37
N VAL A 16 -21.78 91.82 26.91
CA VAL A 16 -20.56 91.48 26.17
C VAL A 16 -20.01 90.12 26.63
N TYR A 17 -19.17 89.50 25.82
CA TYR A 17 -18.52 88.24 26.13
C TYR A 17 -17.02 88.46 26.37
N CYS A 18 -16.51 87.95 27.49
CA CYS A 18 -15.08 87.99 27.77
C CYS A 18 -14.40 86.78 27.12
N VAL A 19 -13.51 87.04 26.15
CA VAL A 19 -12.81 86.00 25.39
C VAL A 19 -11.84 85.21 26.27
N ASP A 20 -11.16 85.89 27.20
CA ASP A 20 -10.14 85.29 28.06
C ASP A 20 -10.77 84.38 29.12
N CYS A 21 -11.86 84.85 29.76
CA CYS A 21 -12.56 84.10 30.80
C CYS A 21 -13.62 83.12 30.26
N LYS A 22 -13.94 83.20 28.96
CA LYS A 22 -14.93 82.36 28.27
C LYS A 22 -16.33 82.40 28.92
N GLN A 23 -16.77 83.58 29.36
CA GLN A 23 -18.07 83.77 29.99
C GLN A 23 -18.73 85.08 29.54
N GLY A 24 -20.06 85.10 29.55
CA GLY A 24 -20.84 86.31 29.32
C GLY A 24 -20.76 87.24 30.53
N LEU A 25 -20.63 88.55 30.30
CA LEU A 25 -20.58 89.55 31.36
C LEU A 25 -21.85 90.41 31.34
N CYS A 26 -22.46 90.57 32.52
CA CYS A 26 -23.43 91.64 32.77
C CYS A 26 -22.69 92.95 33.08
N GLU A 27 -23.40 94.07 33.06
CA GLU A 27 -22.86 95.41 33.33
C GLU A 27 -22.00 95.50 34.62
N LYS A 28 -22.42 94.81 35.69
CA LYS A 28 -21.71 94.81 36.98
C LYS A 28 -20.40 94.03 37.00
N CYS A 29 -20.22 93.09 36.08
CA CYS A 29 -19.00 92.27 35.99
C CYS A 29 -18.00 92.85 34.99
N LEU A 30 -18.35 93.91 34.27
CA LEU A 30 -17.49 94.56 33.29
C LEU A 30 -16.22 95.17 33.91
N PRO A 31 -16.27 95.87 35.07
CA PRO A 31 -15.10 96.52 35.66
C PRO A 31 -14.00 95.52 36.05
N ASP A 32 -14.40 94.35 36.58
CA ASP A 32 -13.48 93.28 36.97
C ASP A 32 -12.79 92.60 35.76
N HIS A 33 -13.20 92.95 34.53
CA HIS A 33 -12.69 92.38 33.28
C HIS A 33 -12.14 93.45 32.32
N GLU A 34 -11.83 94.66 32.80
CA GLU A 34 -11.29 95.77 31.98
C GLU A 34 -9.97 95.42 31.26
N ILE A 35 -9.18 94.54 31.86
CA ILE A 35 -7.88 94.10 31.32
C ILE A 35 -8.07 92.96 30.30
N HIS A 36 -9.24 92.31 30.28
CA HIS A 36 -9.53 91.20 29.39
C HIS A 36 -10.06 91.66 28.03
N LYS A 37 -9.84 90.84 27.01
CA LYS A 37 -10.40 91.07 25.68
C LYS A 37 -11.90 90.79 25.70
N LEU A 38 -12.69 91.84 25.50
CA LEU A 38 -14.14 91.78 25.38
C LEU A 38 -14.56 91.80 23.91
N ASP A 39 -15.58 91.03 23.56
CA ASP A 39 -16.16 91.01 22.22
C ASP A 39 -17.70 90.98 22.30
N GLU A 40 -18.37 91.39 21.23
CA GLU A 40 -19.83 91.38 21.19
C GLU A 40 -20.37 89.94 21.18
N ILE A 41 -21.35 89.66 22.05
CA ILE A 41 -21.87 88.30 22.20
C ILE A 41 -22.44 87.73 20.90
N HIS A 42 -23.06 88.57 20.07
CA HIS A 42 -23.55 88.18 18.75
C HIS A 42 -22.44 87.75 17.80
N ARG A 43 -21.30 88.45 17.82
CA ARG A 43 -20.14 88.14 16.99
C ARG A 43 -19.49 86.82 17.43
N VAL A 44 -19.33 86.60 18.73
CA VAL A 44 -18.81 85.33 19.28
C VAL A 44 -19.73 84.15 18.90
N HIS A 45 -21.04 84.33 19.01
CA HIS A 45 -22.01 83.30 18.64
C HIS A 45 -21.99 82.99 17.13
N GLN A 46 -21.89 84.02 16.27
CA GLN A 46 -21.78 83.84 14.82
C GLN A 46 -20.51 83.09 14.41
N VAL A 47 -19.36 83.43 15.01
CA VAL A 47 -18.09 82.74 14.78
C VAL A 47 -18.16 81.28 15.24
N ALA A 48 -18.79 81.01 16.40
CA ALA A 48 -19.00 79.65 16.90
C ALA A 48 -19.91 78.83 15.98
N LEU A 49 -21.03 79.40 15.51
CA LEU A 49 -21.95 78.79 14.56
C LEU A 49 -21.27 78.49 13.21
N GLU A 50 -20.47 79.41 12.68
CA GLU A 50 -19.72 79.20 11.44
C GLU A 50 -18.67 78.10 11.59
N SER A 51 -17.95 78.08 12.72
CA SER A 51 -16.99 77.01 13.05
C SER A 51 -17.70 75.65 13.12
N HIS A 52 -18.84 75.57 13.79
CA HIS A 52 -19.66 74.35 13.85
C HIS A 52 -20.18 73.94 12.47
N ARG A 53 -20.66 74.88 11.66
CA ARG A 53 -21.15 74.61 10.29
C ARG A 53 -20.02 74.10 9.39
N LYS A 54 -18.81 74.66 9.50
CA LYS A 54 -17.62 74.18 8.80
C LYS A 54 -17.26 72.76 9.25
N LYS A 55 -17.29 72.47 10.55
CA LYS A 55 -17.04 71.13 11.11
C LYS A 55 -18.07 70.12 10.62
N LEU A 56 -19.36 70.47 10.63
CA LEU A 56 -20.45 69.62 10.14
C LEU A 56 -20.32 69.34 8.63
N LYS A 57 -20.05 70.36 7.81
CA LYS A 57 -19.80 70.18 6.38
C LYS A 57 -18.61 69.25 6.12
N LYS A 58 -17.52 69.41 6.87
CA LYS A 58 -16.34 68.54 6.77
C LYS A 58 -16.68 67.09 7.15
N ASN A 59 -17.41 66.89 8.26
CA ASN A 59 -17.85 65.57 8.70
C ASN A 59 -18.76 64.90 7.67
N LEU A 60 -19.73 65.63 7.11
CA LEU A 60 -20.61 65.13 6.06
C LEU A 60 -19.82 64.72 4.82
N LYS A 61 -18.86 65.55 4.37
CA LYS A 61 -17.99 65.22 3.24
C LYS A 61 -17.15 63.97 3.50
N ASN A 62 -16.64 63.80 4.72
CA ASN A 62 -15.89 62.61 5.10
C ASN A 62 -16.78 61.36 5.13
N LEU A 63 -18.00 61.44 5.68
CA LEU A 63 -18.96 60.34 5.69
C LEU A 63 -19.37 59.92 4.27
N LEU A 64 -19.58 60.88 3.38
CA LEU A 64 -19.88 60.60 1.97
C LEU A 64 -18.70 59.92 1.27
N LYS A 65 -17.47 60.38 1.51
CA LYS A 65 -16.26 59.75 0.96
C LYS A 65 -16.10 58.32 1.49
N PHE A 66 -16.31 58.12 2.79
CA PHE A 66 -16.23 56.80 3.42
C PHE A 66 -17.32 55.86 2.87
N SER A 67 -18.55 56.34 2.68
CA SER A 67 -19.62 55.58 2.05
C SER A 67 -19.28 55.17 0.62
N GLN A 68 -18.66 56.05 -0.17
CA GLN A 68 -18.20 55.72 -1.53
C GLN A 68 -17.07 54.69 -1.53
N GLN A 69 -16.11 54.80 -0.60
CA GLN A 69 -15.04 53.82 -0.43
C GLN A 69 -15.59 52.44 -0.07
N ASN A 70 -16.47 52.36 0.93
CA ASN A 70 -17.09 51.10 1.34
C ASN A 70 -17.92 50.46 0.22
N LYS A 71 -18.60 51.27 -0.62
CA LYS A 71 -19.31 50.75 -1.80
C LYS A 71 -18.36 50.17 -2.85
N ALA A 72 -17.20 50.79 -3.05
CA ALA A 72 -16.19 50.27 -3.97
C ALA A 72 -15.56 48.96 -3.45
N GLU A 73 -15.23 48.92 -2.15
CA GLU A 73 -14.70 47.70 -1.49
C GLU A 73 -15.72 46.57 -1.52
N TYR A 74 -16.99 46.84 -1.23
CA TYR A 74 -18.05 45.83 -1.31
C TYR A 74 -18.20 45.26 -2.73
N LYS A 75 -18.11 46.13 -3.76
CA LYS A 75 -18.16 45.69 -5.15
C LYS A 75 -16.99 44.75 -5.50
N GLU A 76 -15.79 45.01 -4.99
CA GLU A 76 -14.65 44.12 -5.19
C GLU A 76 -14.86 42.74 -4.53
N ILE A 77 -15.50 42.71 -3.36
CA ILE A 77 -15.88 41.47 -2.68
C ILE A 77 -16.90 40.69 -3.52
N GLU A 78 -17.92 41.38 -4.06
CA GLU A 78 -18.94 40.79 -4.93
C GLU A 78 -18.33 40.20 -6.21
N ASP A 79 -17.50 40.98 -6.91
CA ASP A 79 -16.78 40.54 -8.12
C ASP A 79 -15.88 39.32 -7.82
N THR A 80 -15.26 39.28 -6.63
CA THR A 80 -14.42 38.15 -6.21
C THR A 80 -15.26 36.91 -5.92
N TYR A 81 -16.41 37.07 -5.26
CA TYR A 81 -17.34 35.98 -4.99
C TYR A 81 -17.86 35.36 -6.29
N GLU A 82 -18.31 36.18 -7.25
CA GLU A 82 -18.80 35.71 -8.55
C GLU A 82 -17.73 34.91 -9.31
N LYS A 83 -16.49 35.41 -9.35
CA LYS A 83 -15.35 34.69 -9.97
C LYS A 83 -15.09 33.33 -9.32
N GLN A 84 -15.22 33.22 -7.99
CA GLN A 84 -15.04 31.94 -7.31
C GLN A 84 -16.19 30.98 -7.63
N ILE A 85 -17.43 31.45 -7.69
CA ILE A 85 -18.59 30.63 -8.10
C ILE A 85 -18.43 30.13 -9.54
N GLU A 86 -17.98 30.98 -10.46
CA GLU A 86 -17.70 30.58 -11.85
C GLU A 86 -16.59 29.52 -11.91
N LYS A 87 -15.50 29.71 -11.16
CA LYS A 87 -14.39 28.74 -11.06
C LYS A 87 -14.85 27.40 -10.50
N ILE A 88 -15.67 27.41 -9.45
CA ILE A 88 -16.26 26.20 -8.87
C ILE A 88 -17.13 25.49 -9.90
N THR A 89 -18.01 26.22 -10.58
CA THR A 89 -18.92 25.68 -11.61
C THR A 89 -18.15 25.06 -12.78
N SER A 90 -17.10 25.74 -13.26
CA SER A 90 -16.20 25.24 -14.30
C SER A 90 -15.52 23.93 -13.86
N LYS A 91 -15.02 23.86 -12.63
CA LYS A 91 -14.41 22.62 -12.09
C LYS A 91 -15.39 21.47 -11.99
N PHE A 92 -16.63 21.71 -11.59
CA PHE A 92 -17.65 20.66 -11.57
C PHE A 92 -18.00 20.13 -12.96
N ARG A 93 -18.04 20.99 -13.98
CA ARG A 93 -18.22 20.56 -15.37
C ARG A 93 -17.06 19.70 -15.85
N GLU A 94 -15.82 20.13 -15.61
CA GLU A 94 -14.63 19.33 -15.96
C GLU A 94 -14.64 17.95 -15.29
N LEU A 95 -15.00 17.88 -13.99
CA LEU A 95 -15.10 16.62 -13.26
C LEU A 95 -16.21 15.73 -13.83
N HIS A 96 -17.36 16.29 -14.17
CA HIS A 96 -18.45 15.55 -14.81
C HIS A 96 -18.02 14.94 -16.15
N ASP A 97 -17.33 15.71 -16.98
CA ASP A 97 -16.82 15.24 -18.27
C ASP A 97 -15.75 14.13 -18.09
N GLN A 98 -14.85 14.29 -17.11
CA GLN A 98 -13.88 13.25 -16.76
C GLN A 98 -14.55 11.96 -16.29
N LEU A 99 -15.59 12.06 -15.45
CA LEU A 99 -16.37 10.92 -14.98
C LEU A 99 -17.06 10.22 -16.16
N HIS A 100 -17.65 10.98 -17.09
CA HIS A 100 -18.29 10.41 -18.27
C HIS A 100 -17.29 9.69 -19.18
N ILE A 101 -16.10 10.25 -19.41
CA ILE A 101 -15.03 9.60 -20.19
C ILE A 101 -14.62 8.29 -19.53
N GLN A 102 -14.44 8.28 -18.21
CA GLN A 102 -14.10 7.07 -17.44
C GLN A 102 -15.21 6.01 -17.54
N GLU A 103 -16.48 6.41 -17.42
CA GLU A 103 -17.62 5.52 -17.57
C GLU A 103 -17.64 4.85 -18.96
N VAL A 104 -17.44 5.64 -20.03
CA VAL A 104 -17.37 5.12 -21.40
C VAL A 104 -16.18 4.19 -21.58
N SER A 105 -15.01 4.52 -21.00
CA SER A 105 -13.82 3.67 -21.06
C SER A 105 -14.05 2.31 -20.38
N LEU A 106 -14.60 2.31 -19.16
CA LEU A 106 -14.89 1.09 -18.41
C LEU A 106 -15.93 0.21 -19.12
N LYS A 107 -16.97 0.82 -19.71
CA LYS A 107 -17.96 0.08 -20.52
C LYS A 107 -17.33 -0.57 -21.75
N ARG A 108 -16.38 0.10 -22.41
CA ARG A 108 -15.64 -0.47 -23.55
C ARG A 108 -14.72 -1.61 -23.12
N GLU A 109 -14.01 -1.44 -22.00
CA GLU A 109 -13.12 -2.47 -21.46
C GLU A 109 -13.90 -3.72 -21.04
N LEU A 110 -15.00 -3.56 -20.31
CA LEU A 110 -15.88 -4.68 -19.92
C LEU A 110 -16.41 -5.42 -21.15
N LYS A 111 -16.80 -4.68 -22.20
CA LYS A 111 -17.27 -5.28 -23.46
C LYS A 111 -16.15 -6.08 -24.14
N SER A 112 -14.92 -5.57 -24.15
CA SER A 112 -13.76 -6.28 -24.69
C SER A 112 -13.53 -7.60 -23.97
N TYR A 113 -13.57 -7.63 -22.63
CA TYR A 113 -13.43 -8.88 -21.87
C TYR A 113 -14.57 -9.86 -22.15
N TYR A 114 -15.80 -9.36 -22.29
CA TYR A 114 -16.94 -10.19 -22.66
C TYR A 114 -16.76 -10.83 -24.04
N GLU A 115 -16.30 -10.06 -25.03
CA GLU A 115 -16.04 -10.54 -26.39
C GLU A 115 -14.92 -11.60 -26.40
N GLU A 116 -13.79 -11.35 -25.72
CA GLU A 116 -12.66 -12.29 -25.60
C GLU A 116 -13.05 -13.60 -24.89
N ASN A 117 -13.82 -13.51 -23.79
CA ASN A 117 -14.32 -14.69 -23.09
C ASN A 117 -15.29 -15.49 -23.94
N THR A 118 -16.15 -14.81 -24.71
CA THR A 118 -17.09 -15.46 -25.63
C THR A 118 -16.34 -16.20 -26.73
N GLU A 119 -15.33 -15.58 -27.34
CA GLU A 119 -14.47 -16.22 -28.35
C GLU A 119 -13.73 -17.44 -27.79
N THR A 120 -13.14 -17.30 -26.60
CA THR A 120 -12.43 -18.39 -25.92
C THR A 120 -13.37 -19.56 -25.61
N TYR A 121 -14.59 -19.26 -25.15
CA TYR A 121 -15.60 -20.26 -24.85
C TYR A 121 -16.05 -21.02 -26.11
N VAL A 122 -16.35 -20.30 -27.20
CA VAL A 122 -16.75 -20.89 -28.48
C VAL A 122 -15.63 -21.76 -29.07
N THR A 123 -14.39 -21.30 -28.97
CA THR A 123 -13.21 -22.07 -29.41
C THR A 123 -13.05 -23.35 -28.61
N SER A 124 -13.23 -23.27 -27.28
CA SER A 124 -13.14 -24.44 -26.39
C SER A 124 -14.26 -25.44 -26.64
N LEU A 125 -15.49 -24.97 -26.87
CA LEU A 125 -16.60 -25.83 -27.27
C LEU A 125 -16.32 -26.55 -28.59
N SER A 126 -15.81 -25.82 -29.59
CA SER A 126 -15.47 -26.38 -30.90
C SER A 126 -14.39 -27.47 -30.79
N ALA A 127 -13.41 -27.28 -29.92
CA ALA A 127 -12.37 -28.28 -29.65
C ALA A 127 -12.97 -29.54 -28.98
N ILE A 128 -13.84 -29.37 -27.99
CA ILE A 128 -14.53 -30.49 -27.33
C ILE A 128 -15.42 -31.25 -28.33
N ASP A 129 -16.16 -30.54 -29.19
CA ASP A 129 -16.99 -31.17 -30.22
C ASP A 129 -16.15 -31.97 -31.23
N MET A 130 -14.95 -31.49 -31.57
CA MET A 130 -14.00 -32.21 -32.40
C MET A 130 -13.51 -33.48 -31.71
N GLU A 131 -13.12 -33.41 -30.43
CA GLU A 131 -12.72 -34.58 -29.63
C GLU A 131 -13.87 -35.60 -29.52
N ILE A 132 -15.10 -35.14 -29.26
CA ILE A 132 -16.29 -36.00 -29.21
C ILE A 132 -16.48 -36.72 -30.55
N LYS A 133 -16.34 -36.00 -31.67
CA LYS A 133 -16.46 -36.57 -33.02
C LYS A 133 -15.38 -37.63 -33.28
N GLU A 134 -14.12 -37.34 -32.93
CA GLU A 134 -13.01 -38.28 -33.06
C GLU A 134 -13.25 -39.56 -32.25
N VAL A 135 -13.70 -39.43 -31.01
CA VAL A 135 -14.06 -40.58 -30.15
C VAL A 135 -15.23 -41.38 -30.73
N GLN A 136 -16.25 -40.69 -31.27
CA GLN A 136 -17.38 -41.36 -31.91
C GLN A 136 -16.95 -42.12 -33.17
N ASP A 137 -16.07 -41.56 -33.99
CA ASP A 137 -15.56 -42.19 -35.20
C ASP A 137 -14.64 -43.37 -34.88
N ALA A 138 -13.77 -43.25 -33.87
CA ALA A 138 -13.00 -44.36 -33.33
C ALA A 138 -13.90 -45.51 -32.82
N LYS A 139 -14.97 -45.17 -32.09
CA LYS A 139 -15.97 -46.14 -31.62
C LYS A 139 -16.68 -46.87 -32.77
N LYS A 140 -17.02 -46.16 -33.86
CA LYS A 140 -17.61 -46.77 -35.06
C LYS A 140 -16.62 -47.73 -35.73
N HIS A 141 -15.36 -47.32 -35.85
CA HIS A 141 -14.30 -48.16 -36.44
C HIS A 141 -14.09 -49.44 -35.62
N TYR A 142 -14.00 -49.33 -34.30
CA TYR A 142 -13.87 -50.48 -33.41
C TYR A 142 -15.04 -51.47 -33.52
N LYS A 143 -16.28 -50.97 -33.60
CA LYS A 143 -17.46 -51.82 -33.84
C LYS A 143 -17.40 -52.56 -35.18
N LYS A 144 -16.77 -51.98 -36.20
CA LYS A 144 -16.59 -52.63 -37.50
C LYS A 144 -15.59 -53.78 -37.40
N LEU A 145 -14.45 -53.55 -36.75
CA LEU A 145 -13.43 -54.59 -36.51
C LEU A 145 -13.98 -55.78 -35.71
N ILE A 146 -14.77 -55.54 -34.65
CA ILE A 146 -15.43 -56.62 -33.89
C ILE A 146 -16.35 -57.45 -34.80
N LYS A 147 -17.15 -56.80 -35.65
CA LYS A 147 -18.05 -57.51 -36.57
C LYS A 147 -17.28 -58.35 -37.60
N GLU A 148 -16.19 -57.81 -38.14
CA GLU A 148 -15.34 -58.52 -39.09
C GLU A 148 -14.68 -59.75 -38.42
N ASN A 149 -14.12 -59.60 -37.22
CA ASN A 149 -13.54 -60.72 -36.47
C ASN A 149 -14.57 -61.79 -36.12
N ASN A 150 -15.78 -61.42 -35.67
CA ASN A 150 -16.82 -62.39 -35.35
C ASN A 150 -17.29 -63.17 -36.59
N ASN A 151 -17.32 -62.55 -37.77
CA ASN A 151 -17.60 -63.26 -39.02
C ASN A 151 -16.49 -64.26 -39.36
N THR A 152 -15.22 -63.90 -39.14
CA THR A 152 -14.07 -64.80 -39.33
C THR A 152 -14.11 -65.99 -38.38
N ILE A 153 -14.39 -65.77 -37.08
CA ILE A 153 -14.49 -66.84 -36.07
C ILE A 153 -15.65 -67.79 -36.39
N ASN A 154 -16.81 -67.27 -36.83
CA ASN A 154 -17.94 -68.11 -37.21
C ASN A 154 -17.69 -68.92 -38.49
N ASN A 155 -16.83 -68.45 -39.40
CA ASN A 155 -16.40 -69.24 -40.55
C ASN A 155 -15.41 -70.35 -40.18
N ILE A 156 -14.57 -70.14 -39.17
CA ILE A 156 -13.62 -71.15 -38.67
C ILE A 156 -14.36 -72.28 -37.92
N ASN A 157 -15.35 -71.95 -37.09
CA ASN A 157 -16.11 -72.95 -36.32
C ASN A 157 -17.03 -73.87 -37.16
N ASN A 158 -17.25 -73.56 -38.44
CA ASN A 158 -17.98 -74.46 -39.35
C ASN A 158 -17.10 -75.49 -40.07
N ASN A 159 -15.77 -75.43 -39.89
CA ASN A 159 -14.83 -76.44 -40.37
C ASN A 159 -14.31 -77.27 -39.18
N ASN A 160 -15.04 -78.33 -38.83
CA ASN A 160 -14.68 -79.28 -37.76
C ASN A 160 -13.42 -80.09 -38.11
N ASN A 161 -12.24 -79.57 -37.81
CA ASN A 161 -11.05 -80.37 -37.54
C ASN A 161 -10.36 -79.78 -36.30
N ASN A 162 -10.28 -80.59 -35.24
CA ASN A 162 -9.67 -80.23 -33.95
C ASN A 162 -8.14 -80.15 -34.07
N GLU A 163 -7.62 -79.02 -34.56
CA GLU A 163 -6.24 -78.62 -34.33
C GLU A 163 -6.22 -77.38 -33.44
N GLU A 164 -5.37 -77.40 -32.41
CA GLU A 164 -5.21 -76.31 -31.45
C GLU A 164 -4.94 -75.00 -32.19
N ILE A 165 -5.87 -74.06 -32.12
CA ILE A 165 -5.73 -72.73 -32.70
C ILE A 165 -4.75 -71.96 -31.83
N GLU A 166 -3.49 -71.86 -32.28
CA GLU A 166 -2.56 -70.83 -31.82
C GLU A 166 -3.18 -69.46 -32.10
N ILE A 167 -3.59 -68.77 -31.02
CA ILE A 167 -4.12 -67.42 -31.11
C ILE A 167 -2.97 -66.51 -31.54
N ASP A 168 -3.10 -65.90 -32.72
CA ASP A 168 -2.11 -65.00 -33.31
C ASP A 168 -1.71 -63.88 -32.33
N PRO A 169 -0.43 -63.81 -31.91
CA PRO A 169 0.10 -62.80 -30.98
C PRO A 169 -0.16 -61.35 -31.41
N HIS A 170 -0.38 -61.08 -32.71
CA HIS A 170 -0.68 -59.73 -33.19
C HIS A 170 -2.02 -59.17 -32.69
N ILE A 171 -2.94 -60.01 -32.22
CA ILE A 171 -4.21 -59.55 -31.62
C ILE A 171 -3.96 -58.86 -30.27
N PHE A 172 -2.95 -59.30 -29.50
CA PHE A 172 -2.58 -58.67 -28.23
C PHE A 172 -1.77 -57.38 -28.40
N GLU A 173 -0.91 -57.29 -29.42
CA GLU A 173 -0.20 -56.03 -29.73
C GLU A 173 -1.14 -54.88 -30.11
N ASN A 174 -2.26 -55.19 -30.77
CA ASN A 174 -3.26 -54.17 -31.12
C ASN A 174 -4.08 -53.69 -29.91
N LEU A 175 -4.25 -54.54 -28.87
CA LEU A 175 -4.87 -54.13 -27.60
C LEU A 175 -3.92 -53.24 -26.79
N ASP A 176 -2.61 -53.54 -26.78
CA ASP A 176 -1.59 -52.70 -26.14
C ASP A 176 -1.43 -51.34 -26.82
N LEU A 177 -1.56 -51.26 -28.16
CA LEU A 177 -1.58 -49.99 -28.88
C LEU A 177 -2.78 -49.11 -28.49
N VAL A 178 -3.95 -49.72 -28.26
CA VAL A 178 -5.16 -49.01 -27.82
C VAL A 178 -5.03 -48.55 -26.36
N GLU A 179 -4.47 -49.37 -25.48
CA GLU A 179 -4.21 -48.99 -24.09
C GLU A 179 -3.17 -47.85 -24.00
N ASN A 180 -2.18 -47.86 -24.88
CA ASN A 180 -1.18 -46.78 -25.00
C ASN A 180 -1.75 -45.49 -25.60
N TYR A 181 -2.76 -45.56 -26.48
CA TYR A 181 -3.45 -44.37 -27.01
C TYR A 181 -4.33 -43.71 -25.93
N VAL A 182 -5.05 -44.52 -25.13
CA VAL A 182 -5.84 -44.05 -23.98
C VAL A 182 -4.95 -43.46 -22.88
N LYS A 183 -3.75 -44.02 -22.66
CA LYS A 183 -2.76 -43.50 -21.71
C LYS A 183 -2.01 -42.24 -22.20
N ARG A 184 -1.84 -42.05 -23.52
CA ARG A 184 -1.09 -40.90 -24.08
C ARG A 184 -1.86 -39.60 -24.10
N ASP A 185 -3.16 -39.61 -24.42
CA ASP A 185 -3.94 -38.37 -24.55
C ASP A 185 -5.08 -38.20 -23.52
N GLY A 186 -5.58 -39.27 -22.90
CA GLY A 186 -6.75 -39.21 -22.01
C GLY A 186 -6.52 -38.75 -20.55
N ILE A 187 -5.27 -38.63 -20.08
CA ILE A 187 -4.95 -38.42 -18.64
C ILE A 187 -3.85 -37.38 -18.44
N ARG A 188 -3.81 -36.31 -19.24
CA ARG A 188 -2.83 -35.22 -19.04
C ARG A 188 -3.30 -34.12 -18.06
N LYS A 189 -4.59 -34.07 -17.70
CA LYS A 189 -5.11 -33.02 -16.79
C LYS A 189 -5.27 -33.42 -15.32
N SER A 190 -5.40 -34.71 -14.96
CA SER A 190 -5.62 -35.12 -13.56
C SER A 190 -4.34 -35.44 -12.76
N ILE A 191 -3.21 -35.74 -13.42
CA ILE A 191 -1.95 -36.13 -12.75
C ILE A 191 -1.12 -34.93 -12.27
N TYR A 192 -1.40 -33.71 -12.75
CA TYR A 192 -0.62 -32.52 -12.37
C TYR A 192 -0.78 -32.11 -10.90
N TYR A 193 -1.77 -32.62 -10.17
CA TYR A 193 -2.04 -32.22 -8.79
C TYR A 193 -1.63 -33.22 -7.70
N HIS A 194 -1.23 -34.46 -8.04
CA HIS A 194 -0.88 -35.48 -7.04
C HIS A 194 0.60 -35.84 -6.96
N LYS A 195 1.49 -35.21 -7.74
CA LYS A 195 2.94 -35.52 -7.74
C LYS A 195 3.82 -34.54 -6.96
N TYR A 196 3.23 -33.70 -6.10
CA TYR A 196 3.97 -32.76 -5.23
C TYR A 196 4.20 -33.26 -3.79
N GLU A 197 3.88 -34.53 -3.48
CA GLU A 197 4.35 -35.21 -2.26
C GLU A 197 5.75 -35.82 -2.46
N ALA A 198 6.68 -35.05 -3.02
CA ALA A 198 8.07 -35.45 -3.14
C ALA A 198 8.80 -35.13 -1.83
N LYS A 199 9.45 -36.15 -1.24
CA LYS A 199 10.46 -36.01 -0.17
C LYS A 199 11.38 -34.82 -0.46
N THR A 200 11.20 -33.73 0.26
CA THR A 200 12.07 -32.56 0.16
C THR A 200 13.38 -32.86 0.92
N PRO A 201 14.56 -32.63 0.31
CA PRO A 201 15.84 -32.77 1.01
C PRO A 201 15.88 -31.85 2.24
N GLU A 202 16.62 -32.22 3.28
CA GLU A 202 16.93 -31.34 4.42
C GLU A 202 17.44 -29.99 3.89
N VAL A 203 16.67 -28.92 4.09
CA VAL A 203 16.97 -27.57 3.58
C VAL A 203 17.50 -26.74 4.74
N ASP A 204 18.72 -26.23 4.62
CA ASP A 204 19.23 -25.16 5.49
C ASP A 204 18.49 -23.85 5.17
N TYR A 205 17.54 -23.51 6.05
CA TYR A 205 16.75 -22.29 5.99
C TYR A 205 17.48 -21.18 6.75
N SER A 206 18.43 -20.52 6.07
CA SER A 206 18.89 -19.19 6.53
C SER A 206 17.77 -18.16 6.30
N MET A 207 17.24 -17.60 7.37
CA MET A 207 16.09 -16.69 7.32
C MET A 207 16.53 -15.26 7.45
N ILE A 208 16.30 -14.42 6.44
CA ILE A 208 16.74 -13.03 6.50
C ILE A 208 15.71 -12.13 7.16
N GLY A 209 15.88 -11.87 8.45
CA GLY A 209 15.24 -10.87 9.31
C GLY A 209 15.15 -9.41 8.82
N LEU A 210 13.97 -8.85 8.50
CA LEU A 210 13.84 -7.39 8.35
C LEU A 210 13.51 -6.68 9.67
N VAL A 211 14.22 -5.57 9.91
CA VAL A 211 14.15 -4.83 11.17
C VAL A 211 13.63 -3.42 10.93
N ASN A 212 12.42 -3.21 11.41
CA ASN A 212 11.78 -1.93 11.60
C ASN A 212 12.05 -1.44 13.04
N LYS A 213 13.15 -0.72 13.23
CA LYS A 213 13.29 0.22 14.33
C LYS A 213 13.06 1.60 13.76
N SER A 214 12.03 2.30 14.25
CA SER A 214 11.89 3.76 14.18
C SER A 214 12.48 4.43 12.94
N TYR A 215 11.68 4.67 11.90
CA TYR A 215 11.98 5.60 10.78
C TYR A 215 13.34 5.45 10.04
N TYR A 216 14.21 4.49 10.38
CA TYR A 216 15.53 4.29 9.77
C TYR A 216 15.91 2.80 9.83
N GLN A 217 15.83 2.10 8.68
CA GLN A 217 16.37 0.75 8.55
C GLN A 217 17.90 0.83 8.52
N GLN A 218 18.55 0.94 9.67
CA GLN A 218 20.02 0.97 9.74
C GLN A 218 20.65 -0.41 9.56
N TYR A 219 19.88 -1.49 9.80
CA TYR A 219 20.43 -2.83 9.91
C TYR A 219 19.58 -3.89 9.19
N LEU A 220 20.25 -4.81 8.51
CA LEU A 220 19.68 -6.07 8.00
C LEU A 220 20.01 -7.20 8.95
N TYR A 221 19.03 -8.01 9.32
CA TYR A 221 19.26 -9.14 10.21
C TYR A 221 19.13 -10.45 9.45
N LYS A 222 19.91 -11.46 9.83
CA LYS A 222 19.77 -12.83 9.33
C LYS A 222 19.78 -13.77 10.52
N LEU A 223 18.92 -14.77 10.47
CA LEU A 223 18.76 -15.78 11.48
C LEU A 223 19.12 -17.12 10.85
N HIS A 224 20.24 -17.68 11.30
CA HIS A 224 20.74 -18.98 10.89
C HIS A 224 20.43 -19.98 12.00
N ASN A 225 19.30 -20.67 11.89
CA ASN A 225 18.84 -21.54 12.96
C ASN A 225 19.73 -22.77 13.19
N GLU A 226 20.30 -23.33 12.12
CA GLU A 226 21.09 -24.56 12.18
C GLU A 226 22.36 -24.38 13.01
N ILE A 227 23.08 -23.28 12.74
CA ILE A 227 24.32 -22.88 13.41
C ILE A 227 24.09 -21.98 14.63
N LYS A 228 22.83 -21.69 14.94
CA LYS A 228 22.40 -20.87 16.08
C LYS A 228 22.94 -19.44 16.08
N GLU A 229 22.97 -18.81 14.91
CA GLU A 229 23.52 -17.45 14.75
C GLU A 229 22.46 -16.44 14.36
N MET A 230 22.55 -15.24 14.94
CA MET A 230 21.89 -14.06 14.43
C MET A 230 22.95 -13.07 13.94
N VAL A 231 22.89 -12.77 12.65
CA VAL A 231 23.77 -11.83 11.98
C VAL A 231 23.05 -10.49 11.87
N ARG A 232 23.72 -9.39 12.14
CA ARG A 232 23.26 -8.02 11.89
C ARG A 232 24.26 -7.32 11.01
N ILE A 233 23.80 -6.76 9.89
CA ILE A 233 24.62 -6.04 8.93
C ILE A 233 24.18 -4.58 8.97
N ASN A 234 25.09 -3.68 9.33
CA ASN A 234 24.86 -2.24 9.21
C ASN A 234 24.79 -1.86 7.73
N LEU A 235 23.65 -1.33 7.28
CA LEU A 235 23.41 -1.00 5.88
C LEU A 235 24.24 0.19 5.41
N GLU A 236 24.66 1.09 6.30
CA GLU A 236 25.52 2.22 5.96
C GLU A 236 26.98 1.76 5.80
N THR A 237 27.52 1.13 6.85
CA THR A 237 28.94 0.77 6.92
C THR A 237 29.27 -0.60 6.33
N SER A 238 28.26 -1.38 5.95
CA SER A 238 28.36 -2.79 5.52
C SER A 238 29.04 -3.70 6.56
N LYS A 239 29.15 -3.27 7.82
CA LYS A 239 29.78 -4.05 8.90
C LYS A 239 28.84 -5.14 9.39
N LYS A 240 29.36 -6.35 9.54
CA LYS A 240 28.64 -7.53 10.02
C LYS A 240 28.99 -7.81 11.47
N ASP A 241 27.97 -7.79 12.33
CA ASP A 241 28.02 -8.31 13.69
C ASP A 241 27.34 -9.68 13.72
N VAL A 242 27.83 -10.59 14.56
CA VAL A 242 27.24 -11.91 14.77
C VAL A 242 27.13 -12.15 16.28
N PHE A 243 25.98 -12.63 16.72
CA PHE A 243 25.88 -13.26 18.04
C PHE A 243 25.33 -14.67 17.92
N VAL A 244 25.84 -15.56 18.77
CA VAL A 244 25.42 -16.96 18.86
C VAL A 244 24.43 -17.11 20.02
N PHE A 245 23.34 -17.82 19.79
CA PHE A 245 22.37 -18.15 20.83
C PHE A 245 22.53 -19.59 21.32
N THR A 246 22.15 -19.85 22.58
CA THR A 246 22.47 -21.09 23.29
C THR A 246 21.64 -22.29 22.81
N GLU A 247 20.39 -22.07 22.43
CA GLU A 247 19.43 -23.14 22.10
C GLU A 247 19.04 -23.14 20.62
N ARG A 248 18.87 -24.31 20.01
CA ARG A 248 18.18 -24.36 18.70
C ARG A 248 16.76 -23.90 18.93
N HIS A 249 16.35 -22.84 18.25
CA HIS A 249 15.04 -22.28 18.49
C HIS A 249 13.96 -22.92 17.63
N PHE A 250 14.31 -23.55 16.50
CA PHE A 250 13.34 -24.20 15.62
C PHE A 250 13.63 -25.70 15.48
N LYS A 251 12.57 -26.52 15.57
CA LYS A 251 12.62 -27.94 15.18
C LYS A 251 12.71 -28.00 13.65
N GLU A 252 13.36 -29.03 13.11
CA GLU A 252 13.74 -29.20 11.69
C GLU A 252 12.58 -29.16 10.66
N ASN A 253 11.31 -28.96 11.07
CA ASN A 253 10.13 -29.03 10.19
C ASN A 253 9.22 -27.78 10.19
N SER A 254 9.67 -26.62 10.70
CA SER A 254 8.88 -25.38 10.57
C SER A 254 9.19 -24.69 9.24
N TYR A 255 8.42 -25.03 8.20
CA TYR A 255 8.68 -24.62 6.81
C TYR A 255 8.42 -23.13 6.50
N PHE A 256 7.72 -22.40 7.37
CA PHE A 256 7.39 -21.00 7.15
C PHE A 256 7.64 -20.20 8.42
N ILE A 257 8.64 -19.34 8.35
CA ILE A 257 9.00 -18.43 9.43
C ILE A 257 8.98 -17.01 8.90
N HIS A 258 8.03 -16.24 9.39
CA HIS A 258 7.94 -14.81 9.14
C HIS A 258 8.55 -14.07 10.31
N HIS A 259 9.20 -12.94 10.05
CA HIS A 259 9.80 -12.15 11.10
C HIS A 259 9.65 -10.67 10.82
N THR A 260 9.74 -9.90 11.88
CA THR A 260 9.75 -8.45 11.84
C THR A 260 10.44 -7.97 13.10
N THR A 261 10.68 -6.67 13.22
CA THR A 261 10.96 -6.08 14.52
C THR A 261 9.96 -5.00 14.84
N ALA A 262 9.82 -4.77 16.12
CA ALA A 262 9.08 -3.66 16.65
C ALA A 262 9.79 -3.16 17.90
N GLY A 263 10.25 -1.91 17.87
CA GLY A 263 11.10 -1.36 18.91
C GLY A 263 12.37 -2.20 19.10
N ASN A 264 12.73 -2.51 20.34
CA ASN A 264 13.96 -3.25 20.67
C ASN A 264 13.85 -4.77 20.53
N TYR A 265 12.81 -5.29 19.87
CA TYR A 265 12.56 -6.72 19.79
C TYR A 265 12.51 -7.23 18.36
N PHE A 266 13.12 -8.39 18.14
CA PHE A 266 12.94 -9.22 16.96
C PHE A 266 11.87 -10.27 17.20
N TYR A 267 10.87 -10.31 16.34
CA TYR A 267 9.75 -11.24 16.40
C TYR A 267 9.89 -12.27 15.29
N CYS A 268 9.70 -13.52 15.65
CA CYS A 268 9.82 -14.67 14.77
C CYS A 268 8.56 -15.52 14.92
N PHE A 269 7.70 -15.52 13.90
CA PHE A 269 6.40 -16.17 13.87
C PHE A 269 6.48 -17.53 13.18
N TYR A 270 5.81 -18.52 13.75
CA TYR A 270 5.77 -19.90 13.24
C TYR A 270 4.37 -20.27 12.77
N ASN A 271 4.32 -21.30 11.93
CA ASN A 271 3.13 -22.12 11.80
C ASN A 271 2.73 -22.68 13.19
N ASN A 272 1.43 -22.76 13.44
CA ASN A 272 0.80 -23.22 14.71
C ASN A 272 0.62 -22.15 15.79
N SER A 273 0.47 -20.88 15.37
CA SER A 273 0.02 -19.78 16.25
C SER A 273 0.91 -19.54 17.47
N ARG A 274 2.22 -19.57 17.20
CA ARG A 274 3.27 -19.23 18.16
C ARG A 274 4.20 -18.22 17.54
N TYR A 275 4.82 -17.41 18.38
CA TYR A 275 5.98 -16.63 17.98
C TYR A 275 7.00 -16.62 19.11
N ARG A 276 8.26 -16.40 18.78
CA ARG A 276 9.29 -16.06 19.76
C ARG A 276 9.69 -14.63 19.53
N ARG A 277 10.10 -13.96 20.60
CA ARG A 277 10.76 -12.68 20.51
C ARG A 277 12.04 -12.65 21.32
N THR A 278 13.01 -11.87 20.87
CA THR A 278 14.24 -11.60 21.61
C THR A 278 14.59 -10.12 21.50
N GLN A 279 15.27 -9.59 22.50
CA GLN A 279 15.77 -8.22 22.49
C GLN A 279 17.00 -8.13 21.56
N ILE A 280 17.08 -7.06 20.76
CA ILE A 280 18.15 -6.84 19.78
C ILE A 280 19.08 -5.68 20.12
N GLU A 281 18.77 -4.92 21.18
CA GLU A 281 19.71 -3.92 21.71
C GLU A 281 19.86 -4.01 23.22
N PRO A 282 21.09 -4.09 23.76
CA PRO A 282 22.34 -4.25 23.00
C PRO A 282 22.35 -5.53 22.12
N PHE A 283 23.12 -5.55 21.03
CA PHE A 283 23.14 -6.70 20.11
C PHE A 283 24.02 -7.83 20.64
N GLU A 284 23.50 -8.47 21.68
CA GLU A 284 24.11 -9.59 22.39
C GLU A 284 23.09 -10.72 22.57
N SER A 285 23.54 -11.87 23.09
CA SER A 285 22.69 -13.05 23.27
C SER A 285 21.65 -12.81 24.36
N HIS A 286 20.41 -12.60 23.95
CA HIS A 286 19.26 -12.47 24.85
C HIS A 286 18.38 -13.73 24.80
N PRO A 287 17.77 -14.12 25.94
CA PRO A 287 16.86 -15.25 25.98
C PRO A 287 15.62 -15.00 25.11
N TRP A 288 15.24 -15.99 24.32
CA TRP A 288 14.02 -15.92 23.52
C TRP A 288 12.79 -16.20 24.38
N LYS A 289 11.85 -15.26 24.40
CA LYS A 289 10.53 -15.47 25.02
C LYS A 289 9.60 -16.09 24.00
N MET A 290 9.08 -17.29 24.30
CA MET A 290 8.01 -17.90 23.52
C MET A 290 6.65 -17.34 23.94
N VAL A 291 5.82 -17.04 22.95
CA VAL A 291 4.44 -16.61 23.15
C VAL A 291 3.54 -17.50 22.29
N VAL A 292 2.45 -17.96 22.90
CA VAL A 292 1.40 -18.74 22.23
C VAL A 292 0.18 -17.85 22.11
N PHE A 293 -0.37 -17.71 20.91
CA PHE A 293 -1.66 -17.04 20.69
C PHE A 293 -2.69 -18.10 20.29
N HIS A 294 -3.76 -18.23 21.07
CA HIS A 294 -4.68 -19.38 21.03
C HIS A 294 -5.73 -19.28 19.92
N GLN A 295 -5.32 -19.35 18.65
CA GLN A 295 -6.27 -19.49 17.56
C GLN A 295 -5.65 -20.35 16.47
N ARG A 296 -6.08 -21.62 16.38
CA ARG A 296 -6.03 -22.54 15.21
C ARG A 296 -4.67 -22.71 14.50
N ASP A 297 -4.49 -23.78 13.74
CA ASP A 297 -3.29 -23.94 12.92
C ASP A 297 -3.41 -23.04 11.68
N TYR A 298 -2.75 -21.90 11.75
CA TYR A 298 -2.62 -20.96 10.63
C TYR A 298 -1.24 -21.08 10.00
N LEU A 299 -1.21 -21.16 8.67
CA LEU A 299 -0.01 -20.89 7.89
C LEU A 299 0.05 -19.39 7.59
N LEU A 300 0.79 -18.65 8.40
CA LEU A 300 0.97 -17.21 8.17
C LEU A 300 1.68 -17.00 6.83
N VAL A 301 1.20 -16.07 6.01
CA VAL A 301 1.79 -15.82 4.68
C VAL A 301 2.59 -14.51 4.65
N SER A 302 2.19 -13.51 5.42
CA SER A 302 2.87 -12.23 5.45
C SER A 302 2.60 -11.44 6.71
N ILE A 303 3.59 -10.66 7.15
CA ILE A 303 3.49 -9.80 8.33
C ILE A 303 4.07 -8.42 8.09
N VAL A 304 3.51 -7.40 8.75
CA VAL A 304 4.03 -6.04 8.75
C VAL A 304 3.83 -5.37 10.10
N PHE A 305 4.82 -4.63 10.57
CA PHE A 305 4.73 -3.82 11.78
C PHE A 305 4.36 -2.38 11.43
N ASP A 306 3.38 -1.81 12.14
CA ASP A 306 2.77 -0.52 11.83
C ASP A 306 3.53 0.71 12.31
N ASN A 307 4.75 0.53 12.81
CA ASN A 307 5.57 1.55 13.45
C ASN A 307 4.97 2.16 14.73
N ARG A 308 3.80 1.70 15.17
CA ARG A 308 3.14 2.17 16.38
C ARG A 308 3.26 1.07 17.42
N LYS A 309 2.39 0.07 17.38
CA LYS A 309 2.23 -0.98 18.41
C LYS A 309 1.60 -2.26 17.87
N THR A 310 1.37 -2.36 16.58
CA THR A 310 0.56 -3.42 16.00
C THR A 310 1.34 -4.16 14.93
N ILE A 311 1.42 -5.48 15.06
CA ILE A 311 1.87 -6.36 13.99
C ILE A 311 0.62 -6.88 13.30
N TYR A 312 0.51 -6.65 11.99
CA TYR A 312 -0.55 -7.16 11.16
C TYR A 312 -0.09 -8.43 10.44
N PHE A 313 -1.02 -9.36 10.26
CA PHE A 313 -0.84 -10.62 9.57
C PHE A 313 -1.88 -10.72 8.49
N LEU A 314 -1.47 -11.12 7.29
CA LEU A 314 -2.40 -11.39 6.21
C LEU A 314 -2.10 -12.75 5.60
N GLY A 315 -3.18 -13.45 5.31
CA GLY A 315 -3.16 -14.77 4.71
C GLY A 315 -3.03 -15.82 5.80
N SER A 316 -3.97 -16.75 5.79
CA SER A 316 -3.80 -18.00 6.49
C SER A 316 -4.26 -19.16 5.62
N TYR A 317 -3.51 -20.25 5.59
CA TYR A 317 -4.05 -21.52 5.15
C TYR A 317 -4.60 -22.23 6.37
N ARG A 318 -5.89 -22.56 6.34
CA ARG A 318 -6.48 -23.52 7.28
C ARG A 318 -6.59 -24.84 6.53
N GLU A 319 -6.17 -25.93 7.18
CA GLU A 319 -6.35 -27.26 6.62
C GLU A 319 -7.84 -27.48 6.28
N GLY A 320 -8.13 -27.70 4.99
CA GLY A 320 -9.48 -27.85 4.46
C GLY A 320 -10.16 -26.58 3.92
N ASP A 321 -9.61 -25.38 4.14
CA ASP A 321 -10.21 -24.12 3.67
C ASP A 321 -9.19 -23.29 2.87
N ARG A 322 -9.40 -23.21 1.56
CA ARG A 322 -8.36 -22.78 0.60
C ARG A 322 -8.22 -21.26 0.45
N ASN A 323 -9.11 -20.46 1.05
CA ASN A 323 -9.22 -19.02 0.75
C ASN A 323 -9.40 -18.16 2.03
N PHE A 324 -8.48 -18.23 2.98
CA PHE A 324 -8.55 -17.39 4.18
C PHE A 324 -7.75 -16.08 4.01
N TYR A 325 -8.47 -14.98 3.81
CA TYR A 325 -7.94 -13.62 3.71
C TYR A 325 -8.29 -12.78 4.94
N ASP A 326 -8.15 -13.36 6.13
CA ASP A 326 -8.32 -12.58 7.35
C ASP A 326 -7.12 -11.67 7.56
N LEU A 327 -7.38 -10.41 7.88
CA LEU A 327 -6.40 -9.51 8.46
C LEU A 327 -6.44 -9.68 9.97
N LEU A 328 -5.38 -10.24 10.51
CA LEU A 328 -5.22 -10.44 11.94
C LEU A 328 -4.23 -9.41 12.47
N SER A 329 -4.34 -9.06 13.75
CA SER A 329 -3.37 -8.18 14.38
C SER A 329 -3.04 -8.59 15.81
N ILE A 330 -1.83 -8.25 16.24
CA ILE A 330 -1.38 -8.40 17.62
C ILE A 330 -0.84 -7.04 18.08
N ASN A 331 -1.40 -6.54 19.18
CA ASN A 331 -0.86 -5.36 19.85
C ASN A 331 0.28 -5.78 20.78
N ILE A 332 1.50 -5.35 20.48
CA ILE A 332 2.70 -5.74 21.20
C ILE A 332 2.89 -5.02 22.54
N ASN A 333 2.08 -4.00 22.83
CA ASN A 333 2.09 -3.30 24.12
C ASN A 333 1.16 -3.93 25.15
N ASP A 334 0.22 -4.78 24.71
CA ASP A 334 -0.60 -5.52 25.64
C ASP A 334 0.29 -6.55 26.35
N THR A 335 0.62 -6.28 27.61
CA THR A 335 1.50 -7.12 28.45
C THR A 335 1.03 -8.57 28.54
N THR A 336 -0.23 -8.85 28.18
CA THR A 336 -0.74 -10.22 28.12
C THR A 336 -0.32 -10.97 26.87
N ASP A 337 0.31 -10.34 25.85
CA ASP A 337 0.92 -10.93 24.63
C ASP A 337 0.04 -11.97 23.86
N THR A 338 -1.22 -12.21 24.24
CA THR A 338 -1.93 -13.48 23.96
C THR A 338 -3.15 -13.37 23.07
N LYS A 339 -3.65 -12.15 22.81
CA LYS A 339 -4.87 -11.98 22.03
C LYS A 339 -4.56 -11.45 20.65
N MET A 340 -4.60 -12.36 19.68
CA MET A 340 -4.74 -12.01 18.28
C MET A 340 -6.15 -11.46 18.08
N VAL A 341 -6.23 -10.20 17.67
CA VAL A 341 -7.49 -9.52 17.40
C VAL A 341 -7.79 -9.67 15.92
N TRP A 342 -8.97 -10.17 15.63
CA TRP A 342 -9.48 -10.20 14.28
C TRP A 342 -9.76 -8.76 13.85
N SER A 343 -9.02 -8.29 12.84
CA SER A 343 -9.14 -6.90 12.40
C SER A 343 -10.22 -6.76 11.33
N GLY A 344 -10.40 -7.75 10.43
CA GLY A 344 -11.54 -7.81 9.53
C GLY A 344 -11.71 -9.13 8.78
N SER A 345 -12.98 -9.55 8.59
CA SER A 345 -13.42 -10.66 7.71
C SER A 345 -13.38 -10.29 6.24
N ASN A 346 -13.30 -11.32 5.39
CA ASN A 346 -13.76 -11.30 4.01
C ASN A 346 -13.07 -10.21 3.18
N LEU A 347 -11.75 -10.05 3.34
CA LEU A 347 -11.01 -9.34 2.32
C LEU A 347 -11.23 -10.13 1.02
N THR A 348 -12.00 -9.58 0.08
CA THR A 348 -12.24 -10.19 -1.23
C THR A 348 -11.02 -9.97 -2.10
N LEU A 349 -9.88 -10.50 -1.66
CA LEU A 349 -8.65 -10.53 -2.42
C LEU A 349 -8.77 -11.71 -3.38
N ASN A 350 -8.71 -11.43 -4.68
CA ASN A 350 -8.78 -12.47 -5.69
C ASN A 350 -7.40 -13.12 -5.89
N THR A 351 -6.77 -13.57 -4.81
CA THR A 351 -5.33 -13.84 -4.79
C THR A 351 -4.97 -15.19 -4.23
N LYS A 352 -4.01 -15.87 -4.86
CA LYS A 352 -3.80 -17.29 -4.59
C LYS A 352 -2.59 -17.56 -3.69
N TYR A 353 -1.46 -16.89 -3.91
CA TYR A 353 -0.20 -17.21 -3.23
C TYR A 353 0.74 -16.00 -3.11
N ASN A 354 1.71 -16.12 -2.18
CA ASN A 354 2.85 -15.20 -1.99
C ASN A 354 2.44 -13.75 -1.72
N PHE A 355 1.71 -13.54 -0.62
CA PHE A 355 1.44 -12.20 -0.13
C PHE A 355 2.69 -11.57 0.44
N LYS A 356 2.82 -10.27 0.20
CA LYS A 356 3.65 -9.40 0.99
C LYS A 356 2.82 -8.22 1.45
N LEU A 357 2.98 -7.91 2.73
CA LEU A 357 2.36 -6.77 3.37
C LEU A 357 3.41 -5.68 3.45
N VAL A 358 3.01 -4.49 3.06
CA VAL A 358 3.75 -3.27 3.31
C VAL A 358 2.79 -2.26 3.91
N ILE A 359 3.31 -1.34 4.72
CA ILE A 359 2.51 -0.32 5.37
C ILE A 359 3.12 1.05 5.07
N ASP A 360 2.26 2.06 4.94
CA ASP A 360 2.74 3.43 4.80
C ASP A 360 3.40 3.94 6.08
N ILE A 361 4.20 4.99 5.91
CA ILE A 361 4.99 5.62 6.96
C ILE A 361 4.11 6.18 8.08
N LYS A 362 2.86 6.51 7.75
CA LYS A 362 1.86 6.96 8.72
C LYS A 362 1.26 5.80 9.52
N GLY A 363 1.33 4.57 9.02
CA GLY A 363 0.66 3.42 9.62
C GLY A 363 -0.86 3.49 9.48
N GLU A 364 -1.37 4.11 8.42
CA GLU A 364 -2.79 4.31 8.12
C GLU A 364 -3.27 3.41 6.99
N ASN A 365 -2.35 2.96 6.13
CA ASN A 365 -2.67 2.20 4.93
C ASN A 365 -1.77 0.97 4.84
N ILE A 366 -2.38 -0.21 4.71
CA ILE A 366 -1.69 -1.44 4.34
C ILE A 366 -1.83 -1.63 2.84
N TYR A 367 -0.74 -2.01 2.18
CA TYR A 367 -0.78 -2.51 0.81
C TYR A 367 -0.46 -3.99 0.80
N VAL A 368 -1.26 -4.73 0.04
CA VAL A 368 -1.06 -6.16 -0.19
C VAL A 368 -0.53 -6.33 -1.60
N LEU A 369 0.63 -6.97 -1.70
CA LEU A 369 1.29 -7.26 -2.95
C LEU A 369 1.31 -8.77 -3.11
N GLY A 370 0.83 -9.30 -4.23
CA GLY A 370 0.81 -10.75 -4.43
C GLY A 370 0.18 -11.17 -5.74
N PHE A 371 0.18 -12.47 -6.03
CA PHE A 371 -0.37 -12.99 -7.28
C PHE A 371 -1.87 -13.23 -7.16
N ASP A 372 -2.62 -12.72 -8.14
CA ASP A 372 -4.04 -12.99 -8.30
C ASP A 372 -4.31 -14.43 -8.81
N VAL A 373 -5.58 -14.82 -8.92
CA VAL A 373 -5.95 -16.15 -9.46
C VAL A 373 -5.52 -16.39 -10.91
N GLN A 374 -5.23 -15.32 -11.65
CA GLN A 374 -4.72 -15.33 -13.03
C GLN A 374 -3.18 -15.27 -13.06
N LEU A 375 -2.52 -15.34 -11.90
CA LEU A 375 -1.06 -15.18 -11.75
C LEU A 375 -0.55 -13.79 -12.16
N LEU A 376 -1.41 -12.78 -12.11
CA LEU A 376 -1.02 -11.39 -12.27
C LEU A 376 -0.65 -10.80 -10.91
N TYR A 377 0.50 -10.13 -10.85
CA TYR A 377 0.92 -9.50 -9.62
C TYR A 377 0.08 -8.25 -9.36
N THR A 378 -0.71 -8.27 -8.30
CA THR A 378 -1.74 -7.27 -8.01
C THR A 378 -1.40 -6.53 -6.73
N ILE A 379 -1.67 -5.23 -6.73
CA ILE A 379 -1.48 -4.33 -5.60
C ILE A 379 -2.86 -3.96 -5.07
N TYR A 380 -3.16 -4.33 -3.82
CA TYR A 380 -4.36 -3.90 -3.11
C TYR A 380 -4.01 -2.86 -2.07
N HIS A 381 -4.92 -1.92 -1.85
CA HIS A 381 -4.86 -0.91 -0.80
C HIS A 381 -5.96 -1.19 0.22
N ILE A 382 -5.57 -1.25 1.50
CA ILE A 382 -6.43 -1.50 2.65
C ILE A 382 -6.26 -0.32 3.63
N PRO A 383 -7.24 0.60 3.69
CA PRO A 383 -7.26 1.65 4.70
C PRO A 383 -7.55 1.05 6.08
N LEU A 384 -6.64 1.21 7.05
CA LEU A 384 -6.82 0.64 8.39
C LEU A 384 -8.00 1.27 9.16
N GLY A 385 -8.37 2.51 8.83
CA GLY A 385 -9.56 3.17 9.37
C GLY A 385 -10.88 2.71 8.73
N ASN A 386 -10.84 1.97 7.62
CA ASN A 386 -12.02 1.49 6.90
C ASN A 386 -11.69 0.21 6.12
N LEU A 387 -11.73 -0.93 6.81
CA LEU A 387 -11.37 -2.23 6.23
C LEU A 387 -12.31 -2.72 5.14
N ASN A 388 -13.51 -2.12 5.01
CA ASN A 388 -14.42 -2.40 3.91
C ASN A 388 -14.03 -1.67 2.60
N GLY A 389 -13.12 -0.69 2.68
CA GLY A 389 -12.68 0.14 1.56
C GLY A 389 -11.50 -0.44 0.79
N ILE A 390 -11.46 -1.75 0.57
CA ILE A 390 -10.36 -2.39 -0.18
C ILE A 390 -10.42 -1.93 -1.64
N LEU A 391 -9.31 -1.41 -2.15
CA LEU A 391 -9.21 -0.97 -3.53
C LEU A 391 -8.12 -1.76 -4.25
N GLU A 392 -8.47 -2.36 -5.38
CA GLU A 392 -7.46 -2.84 -6.33
C GLU A 392 -6.80 -1.62 -6.99
N CYS A 393 -5.49 -1.48 -6.82
CA CYS A 393 -4.75 -0.33 -7.34
C CYS A 393 -4.19 -0.59 -8.73
N TYR A 394 -3.63 -1.79 -8.95
CA TYR A 394 -2.90 -2.08 -10.19
C TYR A 394 -2.62 -3.58 -10.39
N LYS A 395 -2.53 -4.00 -11.66
CA LYS A 395 -2.11 -5.34 -12.08
C LYS A 395 -0.86 -5.28 -12.95
N ILE A 396 0.15 -6.06 -12.60
CA ILE A 396 1.42 -6.18 -13.32
C ILE A 396 1.48 -7.53 -14.02
N LYS A 397 1.61 -7.49 -15.35
CA LYS A 397 1.77 -8.67 -16.21
C LYS A 397 3.22 -9.16 -16.22
N SER A 398 3.81 -9.39 -15.04
CA SER A 398 5.17 -9.91 -14.94
C SER A 398 5.36 -10.81 -13.73
N ASN A 399 6.37 -11.68 -13.79
CA ASN A 399 6.70 -12.57 -12.69
C ASN A 399 7.55 -11.83 -11.67
N VAL A 400 6.88 -11.19 -10.71
CA VAL A 400 7.56 -10.46 -9.63
C VAL A 400 8.33 -11.43 -8.74
N THR A 401 9.61 -11.13 -8.55
CA THR A 401 10.51 -11.93 -7.71
C THR A 401 10.68 -11.30 -6.34
N VAL A 402 10.79 -9.98 -6.30
CA VAL A 402 10.87 -9.21 -5.06
C VAL A 402 10.31 -7.82 -5.28
N ASP A 403 9.76 -7.27 -4.21
CA ASP A 403 9.25 -5.91 -4.16
C ASP A 403 9.77 -5.18 -2.91
N CYS A 404 9.60 -3.87 -2.86
CA CYS A 404 9.82 -3.02 -1.69
C CYS A 404 8.90 -1.81 -1.76
N PHE A 405 8.38 -1.38 -0.62
CA PHE A 405 7.72 -0.09 -0.52
C PHE A 405 8.66 0.91 0.15
N ASP A 406 8.70 2.15 -0.35
CA ASP A 406 9.44 3.24 0.31
C ASP A 406 8.71 3.80 1.54
N GLY A 407 7.50 3.32 1.83
CA GLY A 407 6.67 3.80 2.92
C GLY A 407 5.91 5.09 2.59
N VAL A 408 6.14 5.71 1.44
CA VAL A 408 5.57 7.02 1.10
C VAL A 408 4.62 6.92 -0.09
N ASP A 409 5.12 6.49 -1.23
CA ASP A 409 4.37 6.53 -2.49
C ASP A 409 4.79 5.45 -3.49
N LYS A 410 6.05 4.99 -3.47
CA LYS A 410 6.58 4.12 -4.53
C LYS A 410 6.80 2.71 -4.07
N ILE A 411 6.27 1.78 -4.86
CA ILE A 411 6.57 0.35 -4.76
C ILE A 411 7.58 0.02 -5.86
N TYR A 412 8.75 -0.45 -5.45
CA TYR A 412 9.83 -0.89 -6.31
C TYR A 412 9.73 -2.40 -6.50
N ILE A 413 9.84 -2.86 -7.74
CA ILE A 413 9.51 -4.23 -8.13
C ILE A 413 10.58 -4.74 -9.06
N LEU A 414 11.17 -5.87 -8.72
CA LEU A 414 12.08 -6.62 -9.56
C LEU A 414 11.35 -7.87 -10.08
N SER A 415 11.24 -7.96 -11.40
CA SER A 415 10.69 -9.11 -12.10
C SER A 415 11.81 -9.84 -12.83
N ASN A 416 11.77 -11.17 -12.82
CA ASN A 416 12.79 -12.02 -13.44
C ASN A 416 12.32 -12.73 -14.72
N ARG A 417 11.09 -12.45 -15.20
CA ARG A 417 10.58 -13.01 -16.47
C ARG A 417 9.75 -11.98 -17.25
N PRO A 418 9.86 -11.94 -18.60
CA PRO A 418 10.75 -12.76 -19.44
C PRO A 418 12.24 -12.38 -19.31
N GLU A 419 12.53 -11.12 -18.96
CA GLU A 419 13.86 -10.61 -18.69
C GLU A 419 13.88 -9.95 -17.30
N LEU A 420 15.08 -9.70 -16.76
CA LEU A 420 15.23 -8.98 -15.50
C LEU A 420 14.81 -7.52 -15.72
N SER A 421 13.68 -7.14 -15.14
CA SER A 421 13.16 -5.78 -15.18
C SER A 421 13.04 -5.22 -13.77
N PHE A 422 13.47 -3.97 -13.61
CA PHE A 422 13.31 -3.23 -12.38
C PHE A 422 12.39 -2.05 -12.65
N ILE A 423 11.27 -1.99 -11.95
CA ILE A 423 10.24 -0.97 -12.16
C ILE A 423 9.87 -0.33 -10.83
N SER A 424 9.34 0.88 -10.90
CA SER A 424 8.68 1.54 -9.77
C SER A 424 7.24 1.84 -10.14
N TYR A 425 6.34 1.67 -9.19
CA TYR A 425 4.93 2.03 -9.27
C TYR A 425 4.66 3.14 -8.26
N SER A 426 4.24 4.33 -8.73
CA SER A 426 3.75 5.42 -7.88
C SER A 426 2.27 5.20 -7.58
N ILE A 427 1.93 5.13 -6.29
CA ILE A 427 0.57 4.89 -5.80
C ILE A 427 -0.31 6.11 -6.08
N SER A 428 0.18 7.31 -5.79
CA SER A 428 -0.56 8.56 -6.00
C SER A 428 -0.79 8.87 -7.48
N GLU A 429 0.23 8.67 -8.34
CA GLU A 429 0.11 8.92 -9.77
C GLU A 429 -0.50 7.74 -10.54
N ARG A 430 -0.56 6.56 -9.93
CA ARG A 430 -0.92 5.28 -10.58
C ARG A 430 -0.11 5.00 -11.84
N LYS A 431 1.18 5.34 -11.81
CA LYS A 431 2.08 5.24 -12.97
C LYS A 431 3.25 4.30 -12.71
N LEU A 432 3.59 3.53 -13.73
CA LEU A 432 4.83 2.76 -13.79
C LEU A 432 5.97 3.58 -14.39
N ALA A 433 7.16 3.41 -13.85
CA ALA A 433 8.40 3.89 -14.43
C ALA A 433 9.44 2.77 -14.44
N ASN A 434 10.05 2.53 -15.61
CA ASN A 434 11.17 1.61 -15.74
C ASN A 434 12.41 2.22 -15.11
N LEU A 435 13.15 1.40 -14.38
CA LEU A 435 14.41 1.75 -13.71
C LEU A 435 15.53 0.84 -14.24
N PRO A 436 16.80 1.28 -14.17
CA PRO A 436 17.91 0.41 -14.56
C PRO A 436 17.96 -0.83 -13.66
N PRO A 437 17.96 -2.05 -14.22
CA PRO A 437 18.02 -3.26 -13.41
C PRO A 437 19.41 -3.42 -12.77
N PRO A 438 19.51 -4.16 -11.66
CA PRO A 438 20.79 -4.47 -11.06
C PRO A 438 21.63 -5.33 -12.02
N ASN A 439 22.94 -5.11 -12.04
CA ASN A 439 23.86 -5.93 -12.82
C ASN A 439 24.10 -7.27 -12.09
N ILE A 440 23.24 -8.24 -12.36
CA ILE A 440 23.28 -9.59 -11.77
C ILE A 440 23.37 -10.60 -12.91
N ASP A 441 24.21 -11.63 -12.75
CA ASP A 441 24.24 -12.76 -13.69
C ASP A 441 22.85 -13.44 -13.77
N PRO A 442 22.28 -13.62 -14.97
CA PRO A 442 21.01 -14.31 -15.18
C PRO A 442 20.87 -15.69 -14.53
N LYS A 443 21.98 -16.40 -14.34
CA LYS A 443 21.98 -17.70 -13.65
C LYS A 443 21.52 -17.60 -12.20
N HIS A 444 21.65 -16.42 -11.59
CA HIS A 444 21.25 -16.14 -10.21
C HIS A 444 19.81 -15.61 -10.09
N TYR A 445 19.04 -15.50 -11.17
CA TYR A 445 17.65 -14.99 -11.12
C TYR A 445 16.66 -15.89 -10.37
N ARG A 446 17.06 -17.13 -10.03
CA ARG A 446 16.28 -18.05 -9.19
C ARG A 446 16.55 -17.88 -7.70
N MET A 447 17.42 -16.96 -7.31
CA MET A 447 17.75 -16.73 -5.91
C MET A 447 16.64 -15.93 -5.22
N GLU A 448 16.53 -16.09 -3.90
CA GLU A 448 15.61 -15.28 -3.12
C GLU A 448 16.23 -13.91 -2.91
N PHE A 449 15.53 -12.87 -3.33
CA PHE A 449 15.97 -11.49 -3.16
C PHE A 449 15.20 -10.85 -2.00
N LYS A 450 15.88 -9.98 -1.26
CA LYS A 450 15.20 -9.06 -0.35
C LYS A 450 15.58 -7.64 -0.70
N PHE A 451 14.57 -6.78 -0.81
CA PHE A 451 14.73 -5.35 -0.88
C PHE A 451 14.41 -4.69 0.45
N LEU A 452 15.15 -3.61 0.70
CA LEU A 452 15.08 -2.78 1.89
C LEU A 452 15.10 -1.33 1.43
N TYR A 453 14.33 -0.47 2.08
CA TYR A 453 14.41 0.95 1.87
C TYR A 453 15.13 1.57 3.05
N ASP A 454 16.28 2.21 2.79
CA ASP A 454 17.17 2.72 3.84
C ASP A 454 16.70 4.06 4.44
N ASN A 455 15.59 4.64 3.93
CA ASN A 455 15.07 5.97 4.29
C ASN A 455 15.97 7.17 3.96
N TYR A 456 17.10 6.96 3.29
CA TYR A 456 18.06 8.00 2.91
C TYR A 456 18.11 8.28 1.40
N SER A 457 17.25 7.64 0.61
CA SER A 457 17.17 7.64 -0.87
C SER A 457 17.82 6.43 -1.55
N SER A 458 18.02 5.31 -0.84
CA SER A 458 18.48 4.08 -1.49
C SER A 458 17.60 2.87 -1.18
N LEU A 459 17.61 1.92 -2.12
CA LEU A 459 17.08 0.58 -1.90
C LEU A 459 18.24 -0.38 -1.78
N VAL A 460 18.31 -1.14 -0.69
CA VAL A 460 19.31 -2.18 -0.51
C VAL A 460 18.72 -3.53 -0.89
N MET A 461 19.32 -4.15 -1.89
CA MET A 461 19.09 -5.52 -2.30
C MET A 461 20.16 -6.42 -1.73
N HIS A 462 19.73 -7.53 -1.13
CA HIS A 462 20.62 -8.58 -0.66
C HIS A 462 20.11 -9.95 -1.12
N TYR A 463 21.04 -10.84 -1.47
CA TYR A 463 20.72 -12.18 -1.96
C TYR A 463 20.68 -13.22 -0.86
N VAL A 464 19.77 -14.17 -0.96
CA VAL A 464 19.84 -15.43 -0.21
C VAL A 464 20.10 -16.53 -1.23
N SER A 465 21.20 -17.24 -1.12
CA SER A 465 21.29 -18.53 -1.79
C SER A 465 22.02 -19.57 -0.97
N LYS A 466 21.76 -20.81 -1.38
CA LYS A 466 22.01 -22.05 -0.67
C LYS A 466 23.46 -22.51 -0.78
N ASN A 467 24.23 -21.91 -1.67
CA ASN A 467 25.61 -22.31 -1.94
C ASN A 467 26.56 -21.21 -1.48
N SER A 468 27.77 -21.53 -1.05
CA SER A 468 28.83 -20.60 -0.64
C SER A 468 29.39 -19.76 -1.81
N ASN A 469 28.54 -19.03 -2.54
CA ASN A 469 28.95 -18.13 -3.61
C ASN A 469 29.52 -16.83 -2.99
N PRO A 470 30.71 -16.38 -3.40
CA PRO A 470 31.28 -15.11 -2.93
C PRO A 470 30.37 -13.88 -3.19
N GLU A 471 29.42 -13.96 -4.13
CA GLU A 471 28.40 -12.91 -4.34
C GLU A 471 27.52 -12.64 -3.10
N PHE A 472 27.44 -13.56 -2.12
CA PHE A 472 26.71 -13.34 -0.85
C PHE A 472 27.36 -12.33 0.08
N ASN A 473 28.62 -11.98 -0.18
CA ASN A 473 29.34 -11.01 0.62
C ASN A 473 29.07 -9.59 0.15
N TYR A 474 28.00 -9.32 -0.62
CA TYR A 474 27.73 -7.98 -1.13
C TYR A 474 26.31 -7.50 -0.85
N LEU A 475 26.20 -6.21 -0.53
CA LEU A 475 24.97 -5.44 -0.58
C LEU A 475 24.93 -4.67 -1.90
N HIS A 476 23.85 -4.83 -2.65
CA HIS A 476 23.58 -4.04 -3.85
C HIS A 476 22.67 -2.88 -3.46
N LYS A 477 23.11 -1.64 -3.68
CA LYS A 477 22.36 -0.44 -3.28
C LYS A 477 21.93 0.31 -4.52
N TYR A 478 20.64 0.47 -4.73
CA TYR A 478 20.09 1.34 -5.76
C TYR A 478 19.90 2.75 -5.20
N ASN A 479 20.62 3.73 -5.72
CA ASN A 479 20.40 5.12 -5.37
C ASN A 479 19.22 5.67 -6.19
N ILE A 480 18.13 6.03 -5.53
CA ILE A 480 16.88 6.47 -6.17
C ILE A 480 17.07 7.78 -6.94
N ASN A 481 17.87 8.71 -6.39
CA ASN A 481 18.10 10.02 -6.98
C ASN A 481 19.00 9.94 -8.21
N GLN A 482 20.06 9.14 -8.13
CA GLN A 482 21.01 8.92 -9.23
C GLN A 482 20.53 7.87 -10.24
N LYS A 483 19.47 7.12 -9.89
CA LYS A 483 18.93 5.99 -10.67
C LYS A 483 19.97 4.95 -11.04
N SER A 484 20.91 4.67 -10.15
CA SER A 484 22.06 3.80 -10.40
C SER A 484 22.24 2.76 -9.29
N TRP A 485 22.84 1.62 -9.64
CA TRP A 485 23.20 0.57 -8.67
C TRP A 485 24.67 0.69 -8.28
N ALA A 486 24.94 0.54 -6.99
CA ALA A 486 26.26 0.36 -6.42
C ALA A 486 26.35 -1.01 -5.73
N LYS A 487 27.56 -1.55 -5.62
CA LYS A 487 27.85 -2.82 -4.95
C LYS A 487 28.83 -2.55 -3.82
N SER A 488 28.55 -3.05 -2.62
CA SER A 488 29.39 -2.85 -1.43
C SER A 488 29.65 -4.18 -0.73
N LEU A 489 30.92 -4.45 -0.40
CA LEU A 489 31.32 -5.67 0.29
C LEU A 489 30.84 -5.61 1.75
N ILE A 490 30.30 -6.72 2.24
CA ILE A 490 29.96 -6.96 3.63
C ILE A 490 31.28 -7.28 4.35
N ILE A 491 31.60 -6.46 5.34
CA ILE A 491 32.85 -6.52 6.08
C ILE A 491 32.59 -7.24 7.39
N ASP A 492 33.27 -8.35 7.62
CA ASP A 492 33.24 -9.03 8.90
C ASP A 492 33.92 -8.15 9.94
N ASN A 493 33.22 -7.79 11.01
CA ASN A 493 33.91 -7.25 12.17
C ASN A 493 34.80 -8.36 12.70
N GLN A 494 36.13 -8.19 12.56
CA GLN A 494 37.07 -9.09 13.20
C GLN A 494 36.79 -9.05 14.70
N ILE A 495 36.33 -10.17 15.23
CA ILE A 495 36.22 -10.36 16.68
C ILE A 495 37.67 -10.43 17.16
N ASN A 496 38.15 -9.33 17.73
CA ASN A 496 39.42 -9.31 18.47
C ASN A 496 39.26 -10.05 19.79
#